data_AF-F3G6T2-F1
#
_entry.id   AF-F3G6T2-F1
#
_cell.length_a   1.000
_cell.length_b   1.000
_cell.length_c   1.000
_cell.angle_alpha   90.00
_cell.angle_beta   90.00
_cell.angle_gamma   90.00
#
_symmetry.space_group_name_H-M   'P 1'
#
loop_
_entity.id
_entity.type
_entity.pdbx_description
1 polymer ?
#
loop_
_entity_poly.entity_id
_entity_poly.type
_entity_poly.pdbx_seq_one_letter_code
_entity_poly.pdbx_strand_id
1 'polypeptide(L)'
;TVGVDVQGDRLALVVIGWGRGEESWRLYWGELYGNPIDPHDAVWQELDRLIAKPVATEGGAQLVISAVSIDSSDGNTSDAVYGYVRDRQRYNIMAIKGASIDSRDKEIFTRPSPSVDSSQDNTKASKYGLRVYIVGTHKAKTLIDGRLRLTGAGPGRMHWYSEIRSDYYEQLTNEVLAPHARNPSKMVWQKKAGRRNEALDCEVYALHAARSLKTHLLREHEWDQLEQQLLQPTLFNTEQAVTPVPRKANARGRGTRSRAGY
;
A
#
# COMPACT_ATOMS: atom_id res chain seq x y z
N THR A 1 5.40 1.80 5.61
CA THR A 1 4.28 1.84 4.65
C THR A 1 3.85 0.42 4.33
N VAL A 2 2.68 0.24 3.70
CA VAL A 2 2.18 -1.08 3.30
C VAL A 2 1.73 -1.05 1.84
N GLY A 3 2.04 -2.12 1.11
CA GLY A 3 1.46 -2.42 -0.19
C GLY A 3 0.59 -3.64 -0.06
N VAL A 4 -0.66 -3.55 -0.55
CA VAL A 4 -1.65 -4.63 -0.48
C VAL A 4 -2.09 -4.96 -1.89
N ASP A 5 -1.93 -6.22 -2.27
CA ASP A 5 -2.42 -6.79 -3.51
C ASP A 5 -3.65 -7.65 -3.23
N VAL A 6 -4.75 -7.35 -3.91
CA VAL A 6 -6.07 -7.95 -3.66
C VAL A 6 -6.29 -9.09 -4.63
N GLN A 7 -6.40 -10.31 -4.10
CA GLN A 7 -6.69 -11.51 -4.87
C GLN A 7 -8.12 -11.99 -4.58
N GLY A 8 -8.65 -12.91 -5.40
CA GLY A 8 -10.03 -13.38 -5.23
C GLY A 8 -10.28 -14.14 -3.91
N ASP A 9 -9.23 -14.70 -3.30
CA ASP A 9 -9.29 -15.58 -2.13
C ASP A 9 -8.44 -15.08 -0.93
N ARG A 10 -7.75 -13.94 -1.08
CA ARG A 10 -6.85 -13.40 -0.05
C ARG A 10 -6.39 -11.97 -0.33
N LEU A 11 -5.78 -11.37 0.68
CA LEU A 11 -4.99 -10.14 0.58
C LEU A 11 -3.52 -10.48 0.79
N ALA A 12 -2.68 -10.31 -0.23
CA ALA A 12 -1.23 -10.37 -0.07
C ALA A 12 -0.72 -8.98 0.34
N LEU A 13 0.24 -8.91 1.26
CA LEU A 13 0.76 -7.62 1.70
C LEU A 13 2.21 -7.67 2.18
N VAL A 14 2.89 -6.54 1.99
CA VAL A 14 4.23 -6.30 2.53
C VAL A 14 4.25 -5.03 3.38
N VAL A 15 4.89 -5.10 4.54
CA VAL A 15 5.16 -3.94 5.39
C VAL A 15 6.62 -3.55 5.23
N ILE A 16 6.87 -2.27 4.90
CA ILE A 16 8.23 -1.74 4.67
C ILE A 16 8.50 -0.54 5.58
N GLY A 17 9.58 -0.61 6.36
CA GLY A 17 10.20 0.52 7.04
C GLY A 17 11.15 1.25 6.10
N TRP A 18 11.18 2.58 6.17
CA TRP A 18 12.01 3.42 5.30
C TRP A 18 12.92 4.29 6.14
N GLY A 19 14.20 4.35 5.77
CA GLY A 19 15.20 5.22 6.34
C GLY A 19 15.75 6.22 5.33
N ARG A 20 16.80 6.94 5.77
CA ARG A 20 17.55 7.92 4.98
C ARG A 20 17.99 7.31 3.64
N GLY A 21 17.93 8.12 2.58
CA GLY A 21 18.27 7.67 1.22
C GLY A 21 17.36 6.56 0.66
N GLU A 22 16.17 6.36 1.22
CA GLU A 22 15.29 5.23 0.92
C GLU A 22 15.94 3.86 1.08
N GLU A 23 16.89 3.73 2.01
CA GLU A 23 17.21 2.43 2.59
C GLU A 23 15.94 1.84 3.23
N SER A 24 15.72 0.53 3.09
CA SER A 24 14.41 -0.06 3.35
C SER A 24 14.50 -1.44 3.99
N TRP A 25 13.61 -1.69 4.96
CA TRP A 25 13.51 -2.94 5.72
C TRP A 25 12.15 -3.55 5.51
N ARG A 26 12.11 -4.80 5.03
CA ARG A 26 10.86 -5.58 5.01
C ARG A 26 10.62 -6.03 6.43
N LEU A 27 9.50 -5.61 6.99
CA LEU A 27 9.13 -5.89 8.38
C LEU A 27 8.11 -7.02 8.47
N TYR A 28 7.40 -7.28 7.36
CA TYR A 28 6.44 -8.36 7.26
C TYR A 28 6.13 -8.67 5.78
N TRP A 29 6.04 -9.96 5.47
CA TRP A 29 5.42 -10.49 4.25
C TRP A 29 4.40 -11.55 4.65
N GLY A 30 3.20 -11.50 4.06
CA GLY A 30 2.19 -12.50 4.32
C GLY A 30 0.90 -12.32 3.54
N GLU A 31 -0.02 -13.25 3.78
CA GLU A 31 -1.30 -13.37 3.10
C GLU A 31 -2.41 -13.50 4.15
N LEU A 32 -3.48 -12.72 4.02
CA LEU A 32 -4.71 -12.83 4.82
C LEU A 32 -5.76 -13.52 3.96
N TYR A 33 -6.10 -14.76 4.29
CA TYR A 33 -7.07 -15.55 3.52
C TYR A 33 -8.51 -15.21 3.90
N GLY A 34 -9.40 -15.12 2.92
CA GLY A 34 -10.80 -14.79 3.11
C GLY A 34 -11.47 -14.49 1.77
N ASN A 35 -12.60 -13.77 1.79
CA ASN A 35 -13.27 -13.33 0.58
C ASN A 35 -13.21 -11.80 0.42
N PRO A 36 -12.18 -11.24 -0.26
CA PRO A 36 -12.07 -9.80 -0.48
C PRO A 36 -13.19 -9.20 -1.34
N ILE A 37 -13.97 -10.01 -2.06
CA ILE A 37 -15.13 -9.52 -2.83
C ILE A 37 -16.25 -9.06 -1.89
N ASP A 38 -16.39 -9.71 -0.72
CA ASP A 38 -17.37 -9.33 0.30
C ASP A 38 -16.80 -8.24 1.22
N PRO A 39 -17.36 -7.00 1.23
CA PRO A 39 -16.91 -5.93 2.12
C PRO A 39 -17.14 -6.21 3.62
N HIS A 40 -17.91 -7.25 3.95
CA HIS A 40 -18.22 -7.66 5.32
C HIS A 40 -17.37 -8.82 5.81
N ASP A 41 -16.55 -9.42 4.95
CA ASP A 41 -15.64 -10.50 5.32
C ASP A 41 -14.64 -10.04 6.39
N ALA A 42 -14.25 -10.97 7.27
CA ALA A 42 -13.34 -10.72 8.37
C ALA A 42 -11.93 -10.31 7.88
N VAL A 43 -11.54 -10.65 6.65
CA VAL A 43 -10.25 -10.32 6.04
C VAL A 43 -9.95 -8.82 6.09
N TRP A 44 -10.97 -7.98 5.90
CA TRP A 44 -10.82 -6.52 5.97
C TRP A 44 -10.56 -6.02 7.40
N GLN A 45 -11.15 -6.66 8.41
CA GLN A 45 -10.89 -6.35 9.81
C GLN A 45 -9.52 -6.86 10.26
N GLU A 46 -9.06 -7.98 9.71
CA GLU A 46 -7.70 -8.48 9.93
C GLU A 46 -6.66 -7.55 9.32
N LEU A 47 -6.92 -7.03 8.12
CA LEU A 47 -6.09 -6.00 7.50
C LEU A 47 -5.98 -4.76 8.39
N ASP A 48 -7.09 -4.27 8.94
CA ASP A 48 -7.09 -3.15 9.90
C ASP A 48 -6.21 -3.44 11.12
N ARG A 49 -6.35 -4.63 11.72
CA ARG A 49 -5.56 -5.05 12.89
C ARG A 49 -4.07 -5.08 12.56
N LEU A 50 -3.70 -5.56 11.37
CA LEU A 50 -2.32 -5.61 10.94
C LEU A 50 -1.75 -4.21 10.71
N ILE A 51 -2.48 -3.34 9.99
CA ILE A 51 -2.05 -1.95 9.74
C ILE A 51 -1.94 -1.16 11.05
N ALA A 52 -2.83 -1.41 12.01
CA ALA A 52 -2.83 -0.73 13.30
C ALA A 52 -1.79 -1.27 14.29
N LYS A 53 -1.15 -2.42 14.01
CA LYS A 53 -0.15 -3.03 14.90
C LYS A 53 1.16 -2.24 14.82
N PRO A 54 1.63 -1.65 15.94
CA PRO A 54 2.94 -1.01 15.96
C PRO A 54 4.06 -2.05 15.80
N VAL A 55 5.16 -1.63 15.18
CA VAL A 55 6.37 -2.45 15.03
C VAL A 55 7.44 -1.92 15.97
N ALA A 56 7.84 -2.74 16.94
CA ALA A 56 8.90 -2.40 17.87
C ALA A 56 10.26 -2.33 17.14
N THR A 57 11.05 -1.31 17.45
CA THR A 57 12.46 -1.23 17.01
C THR A 57 13.38 -1.77 18.09
N GLU A 58 14.61 -2.10 17.71
CA GLU A 58 15.66 -2.52 18.67
C GLU A 58 15.93 -1.46 19.74
N GLY A 59 15.82 -0.17 19.38
CA GLY A 59 15.94 0.96 20.30
C GLY A 59 14.72 1.21 21.21
N GLY A 60 13.71 0.33 21.19
CA GLY A 60 12.51 0.42 22.04
C GLY A 60 11.43 1.38 21.55
N ALA A 61 11.65 2.07 20.43
CA ALA A 61 10.62 2.91 19.81
C ALA A 61 9.55 2.05 19.11
N GLN A 62 8.39 2.65 18.85
CA GLN A 62 7.27 2.00 18.16
C GLN A 62 7.04 2.68 16.81
N LEU A 63 7.25 1.96 15.72
CA LEU A 63 6.93 2.41 14.37
C LEU A 63 5.46 2.14 14.06
N VAL A 64 4.82 3.08 13.38
CA VAL A 64 3.44 2.97 12.92
C VAL A 64 3.35 3.14 11.42
N ILE A 65 2.30 2.60 10.81
CA ILE A 65 2.10 2.68 9.37
C ILE A 65 1.62 4.09 8.98
N SER A 66 2.45 4.82 8.23
CA SER A 66 2.13 6.19 7.80
C SER A 66 1.32 6.29 6.50
N ALA A 67 1.33 5.25 5.65
CA ALA A 67 0.58 5.19 4.39
C ALA A 67 0.43 3.76 3.88
N VAL A 68 -0.67 3.50 3.16
CA VAL A 68 -1.02 2.20 2.57
C VAL A 68 -1.53 2.39 1.15
N SER A 69 -1.11 1.54 0.23
CA SER A 69 -1.69 1.48 -1.12
C SER A 69 -2.29 0.11 -1.37
N ILE A 70 -3.56 0.08 -1.78
CA ILE A 70 -4.36 -1.14 -1.97
C ILE A 70 -4.79 -1.23 -3.43
N ASP A 71 -4.45 -2.33 -4.09
CA ASP A 71 -4.86 -2.53 -5.47
C ASP A 71 -6.38 -2.62 -5.61
N SER A 72 -6.89 -1.95 -6.64
CA SER A 72 -8.30 -1.94 -7.01
C SER A 72 -8.48 -2.25 -8.50
N SER A 73 -7.46 -2.85 -9.12
CA SER A 73 -7.44 -3.07 -10.56
C SER A 73 -8.38 -4.19 -11.01
N ASP A 74 -8.65 -5.17 -10.15
CA ASP A 74 -9.63 -6.23 -10.38
C ASP A 74 -11.07 -5.68 -10.27
N GLY A 75 -11.80 -5.79 -11.38
CA GLY A 75 -13.17 -5.29 -11.50
C GLY A 75 -14.16 -5.94 -10.53
N ASN A 76 -13.86 -7.15 -10.04
CA ASN A 76 -14.70 -7.90 -9.11
C ASN A 76 -14.54 -7.45 -7.65
N THR A 77 -13.33 -7.08 -7.23
CA THR A 77 -13.03 -6.67 -5.85
C THR A 77 -13.01 -5.14 -5.66
N SER A 78 -12.95 -4.39 -6.76
CA SER A 78 -12.85 -2.91 -6.76
C SER A 78 -13.88 -2.20 -5.87
N ASP A 79 -15.15 -2.63 -5.87
CA ASP A 79 -16.21 -2.01 -5.07
C ASP A 79 -15.97 -2.18 -3.55
N ALA A 80 -15.50 -3.35 -3.11
CA ALA A 80 -15.12 -3.60 -1.71
C ALA A 80 -13.91 -2.76 -1.29
N VAL A 81 -12.88 -2.68 -2.15
CA VAL A 81 -11.70 -1.84 -1.92
C VAL A 81 -12.11 -0.36 -1.79
N TYR A 82 -12.97 0.14 -2.67
CA TYR A 82 -13.43 1.52 -2.60
C TYR A 82 -14.23 1.81 -1.32
N GLY A 83 -15.12 0.90 -0.91
CA GLY A 83 -15.81 1.00 0.37
C GLY A 83 -14.83 1.07 1.55
N TYR A 84 -13.84 0.18 1.58
CA TYR A 84 -12.82 0.12 2.63
C TYR A 84 -11.97 1.39 2.71
N VAL A 85 -11.50 1.88 1.56
CA VAL A 85 -10.62 3.05 1.45
C VAL A 85 -11.36 4.34 1.81
N ARG A 86 -12.62 4.49 1.38
CA ARG A 86 -13.46 5.68 1.66
C ARG A 86 -13.50 6.03 3.14
N ASP A 87 -13.69 5.03 4.00
CA ASP A 87 -13.80 5.24 5.45
C ASP A 87 -12.46 5.57 6.12
N ARG A 88 -11.33 5.39 5.40
CA ARG A 88 -9.96 5.43 5.92
C ARG A 88 -9.02 6.39 5.20
N GLN A 89 -9.53 7.23 4.29
CA GLN A 89 -8.69 8.16 3.51
C GLN A 89 -7.80 9.05 4.38
N ARG A 90 -8.29 9.48 5.56
CA ARG A 90 -7.54 10.31 6.51
C ARG A 90 -6.28 9.64 7.08
N TYR A 91 -6.12 8.33 6.88
CA TYR A 91 -4.96 7.54 7.30
C TYR A 91 -4.00 7.25 6.15
N ASN A 92 -4.07 8.04 5.06
CA ASN A 92 -3.27 7.84 3.86
C ASN A 92 -3.39 6.42 3.28
N ILE A 93 -4.60 5.83 3.38
CA ILE A 93 -4.94 4.59 2.68
C ILE A 93 -5.49 4.98 1.31
N MET A 94 -4.85 4.50 0.26
CA MET A 94 -5.13 4.89 -1.13
C MET A 94 -5.58 3.68 -1.95
N ALA A 95 -6.65 3.87 -2.72
CA ALA A 95 -7.02 2.94 -3.78
C ALA A 95 -6.16 3.23 -5.01
N ILE A 96 -5.49 2.21 -5.51
CA ILE A 96 -4.55 2.34 -6.62
C ILE A 96 -4.93 1.44 -7.79
N LYS A 97 -4.35 1.74 -8.94
CA LYS A 97 -4.34 0.88 -10.12
C LYS A 97 -3.01 1.02 -10.84
N GLY A 98 -2.41 -0.09 -11.23
CA GLY A 98 -1.21 -0.06 -12.08
C GLY A 98 -1.47 0.65 -13.41
N ALA A 99 -0.53 1.47 -13.84
CA ALA A 99 -0.54 2.03 -15.19
C ALA A 99 -0.56 0.90 -16.23
N SER A 100 -1.17 1.17 -17.39
CA SER A 100 -1.12 0.24 -18.51
C SER A 100 0.33 -0.14 -18.84
N ILE A 101 0.55 -1.37 -19.28
CA ILE A 101 1.88 -1.87 -19.68
C ILE A 101 2.54 -1.00 -20.76
N ASP A 102 1.74 -0.31 -21.58
CA ASP A 102 2.21 0.63 -22.61
C ASP A 102 2.65 2.00 -22.04
N SER A 103 2.27 2.32 -20.80
CA SER A 103 2.49 3.63 -20.16
C SER A 103 3.76 3.66 -19.30
N ARG A 104 4.92 3.61 -19.95
CA ARG A 104 6.24 3.56 -19.27
C ARG A 104 6.68 4.87 -18.61
N ASP A 105 6.16 6.00 -19.10
CA ASP A 105 6.59 7.32 -18.62
C ASP A 105 5.88 7.76 -17.35
N LYS A 106 4.84 7.03 -16.92
CA LYS A 106 4.11 7.31 -15.68
C LYS A 106 5.04 7.22 -14.49
N GLU A 107 5.08 8.29 -13.70
CA GLU A 107 5.82 8.34 -12.45
C GLU A 107 5.27 7.37 -11.43
N ILE A 108 6.14 6.88 -10.54
CA ILE A 108 5.78 5.92 -9.49
C ILE A 108 4.58 6.43 -8.71
N PHE A 109 4.61 7.69 -8.28
CA PHE A 109 3.49 8.37 -7.63
C PHE A 109 3.11 9.62 -8.42
N THR A 110 1.84 9.72 -8.80
CA THR A 110 1.24 10.93 -9.37
C THR A 110 -0.04 11.22 -8.61
N ARG A 111 -0.23 12.46 -8.15
CA ARG A 111 -1.50 12.87 -7.55
C ARG A 111 -2.60 12.79 -8.62
N PRO A 112 -3.76 12.19 -8.33
CA PRO A 112 -4.89 12.25 -9.25
C PRO A 112 -5.22 13.72 -9.55
N SER A 113 -5.26 14.08 -10.83
CA SER A 113 -5.61 15.44 -11.22
C SER A 113 -7.00 15.79 -10.68
N PRO A 114 -7.21 16.99 -10.11
CA PRO A 114 -8.54 17.53 -9.91
C PRO A 114 -9.17 17.67 -11.30
N SER A 115 -10.24 16.94 -11.56
CA SER A 115 -10.93 16.99 -12.83
C SER A 115 -11.64 18.34 -12.95
N VAL A 116 -11.33 19.08 -14.02
CA VAL A 116 -12.19 20.16 -14.54
C VAL A 116 -13.28 19.59 -15.46
N ASP A 117 -13.20 18.28 -15.74
CA ASP A 117 -13.93 17.58 -16.79
C ASP A 117 -14.75 16.42 -16.21
N SER A 118 -16.05 16.39 -16.51
CA SER A 118 -17.08 15.51 -15.92
C SER A 118 -16.92 14.01 -16.25
N SER A 119 -15.91 13.63 -17.04
CA SER A 119 -15.67 12.24 -17.45
C SER A 119 -15.09 11.37 -16.33
N GLN A 120 -14.32 11.94 -15.39
CA GLN A 120 -13.87 11.21 -14.20
C GLN A 120 -14.96 11.07 -13.13
N ASP A 121 -16.00 11.89 -13.19
CA ASP A 121 -17.12 11.87 -12.24
C ASP A 121 -18.05 10.66 -12.44
N ASN A 122 -17.90 9.93 -13.56
CA ASN A 122 -18.66 8.70 -13.87
C ASN A 122 -17.88 7.39 -13.67
N THR A 123 -16.75 7.42 -12.96
CA THR A 123 -15.99 6.19 -12.66
C THR A 123 -16.64 5.39 -11.52
N LYS A 124 -16.32 4.09 -11.39
CA LYS A 124 -16.78 3.31 -10.22
C LYS A 124 -16.34 3.96 -8.90
N ALA A 125 -15.10 4.46 -8.85
CA ALA A 125 -14.52 5.08 -7.67
C ALA A 125 -15.19 6.42 -7.28
N SER A 126 -15.64 7.23 -8.25
CA SER A 126 -16.29 8.51 -7.96
C SER A 126 -17.60 8.35 -7.19
N LYS A 127 -18.32 7.22 -7.37
CA LYS A 127 -19.51 6.86 -6.57
C LYS A 127 -19.20 6.73 -5.07
N TYR A 128 -17.95 6.44 -4.73
CA TYR A 128 -17.46 6.37 -3.36
C TYR A 128 -16.76 7.67 -2.91
N GLY A 129 -16.76 8.72 -3.74
CA GLY A 129 -16.02 9.96 -3.47
C GLY A 129 -14.50 9.78 -3.57
N LEU A 130 -14.04 8.72 -4.25
CA LEU A 130 -12.63 8.39 -4.39
C LEU A 130 -12.09 8.75 -5.77
N ARG A 131 -10.78 9.02 -5.80
CA ARG A 131 -9.98 9.06 -7.02
C ARG A 131 -8.91 7.97 -6.95
N VAL A 132 -8.83 7.14 -7.98
CA VAL A 132 -7.82 6.06 -8.04
C VAL A 132 -6.47 6.66 -8.43
N TYR A 133 -5.43 6.27 -7.70
CA TYR A 133 -4.05 6.66 -8.03
C TYR A 133 -3.51 5.72 -9.10
N ILE A 134 -3.01 6.28 -10.20
CA ILE A 134 -2.35 5.50 -11.25
C ILE A 134 -0.87 5.36 -10.91
N VAL A 135 -0.44 4.12 -10.67
CA VAL A 135 0.93 3.80 -10.24
C VAL A 135 1.81 3.53 -11.45
N GLY A 136 2.94 4.23 -11.56
CA GLY A 136 3.97 3.96 -12.55
C GLY A 136 4.73 2.66 -12.28
N THR A 137 4.09 1.51 -12.53
CA THR A 137 4.63 0.18 -12.22
C THR A 137 5.95 -0.10 -12.93
N HIS A 138 6.13 0.35 -14.17
CA HIS A 138 7.37 0.18 -14.91
C HIS A 138 8.57 0.85 -14.21
N LYS A 139 8.45 2.14 -13.84
CA LYS A 139 9.50 2.87 -13.12
C LYS A 139 9.77 2.27 -11.74
N ALA A 140 8.71 1.83 -11.05
CA ALA A 140 8.83 1.18 -9.74
C ALA A 140 9.61 -0.14 -9.84
N LYS A 141 9.24 -1.02 -10.77
CA LYS A 141 9.91 -2.31 -10.99
C LYS A 141 11.37 -2.13 -11.41
N THR A 142 11.65 -1.18 -12.31
CA THR A 142 13.04 -0.82 -12.67
C THR A 142 13.86 -0.31 -11.49
N LEU A 143 13.28 0.53 -10.62
CA LEU A 143 13.98 1.00 -9.42
C LEU A 143 14.25 -0.15 -8.44
N ILE A 144 13.25 -1.02 -8.20
CA ILE A 144 13.40 -2.19 -7.31
C ILE A 144 14.46 -3.15 -7.86
N ASP A 145 14.45 -3.45 -9.16
CA ASP A 145 15.46 -4.31 -9.80
C ASP A 145 16.89 -3.76 -9.64
N GLY A 146 17.07 -2.45 -9.77
CA GLY A 146 18.35 -1.80 -9.50
C GLY A 146 18.80 -1.95 -8.04
N ARG A 147 17.86 -1.81 -7.09
CA ARG A 147 18.12 -1.92 -5.64
C ARG A 147 18.42 -3.34 -5.19
N LEU A 148 17.82 -4.35 -5.81
CA LEU A 148 18.08 -5.76 -5.53
C LEU A 148 19.54 -6.17 -5.74
N ARG A 149 20.29 -5.42 -6.57
CA ARG A 149 21.70 -5.68 -6.87
C ARG A 149 22.67 -5.04 -5.88
N LEU A 150 22.19 -4.15 -5.02
CA LEU A 150 23.02 -3.44 -4.04
C LEU A 150 23.41 -4.38 -2.91
N THR A 151 24.66 -4.32 -2.46
CA THR A 151 25.23 -5.07 -1.31
C THR A 151 25.50 -4.15 -0.11
N GLY A 152 25.60 -4.69 1.11
CA GLY A 152 25.98 -3.92 2.31
C GLY A 152 24.86 -3.07 2.92
N ALA A 153 25.17 -1.81 3.23
CA ALA A 153 24.27 -0.82 3.84
C ALA A 153 24.35 0.52 3.08
N GLY A 154 23.31 1.34 3.20
CA GLY A 154 23.26 2.69 2.63
C GLY A 154 22.11 2.96 1.65
N PRO A 155 22.15 4.09 0.93
CA PRO A 155 21.01 4.56 0.13
C PRO A 155 20.46 3.53 -0.85
N GLY A 156 19.14 3.34 -0.83
CA GLY A 156 18.43 2.40 -1.69
C GLY A 156 18.62 0.93 -1.36
N ARG A 157 19.44 0.57 -0.36
CA ARG A 157 19.62 -0.81 0.07
C ARG A 157 18.31 -1.40 0.59
N MET A 158 18.13 -2.69 0.34
CA MET A 158 16.98 -3.48 0.75
C MET A 158 17.44 -4.51 1.79
N HIS A 159 16.72 -4.57 2.91
CA HIS A 159 16.96 -5.49 4.03
C HIS A 159 15.74 -6.36 4.27
N TRP A 160 15.98 -7.56 4.77
CA TRP A 160 14.98 -8.58 5.06
C TRP A 160 15.17 -9.14 6.46
N TYR A 161 14.06 -9.54 7.08
CA TYR A 161 14.09 -10.29 8.34
C TYR A 161 14.49 -11.75 8.08
N SER A 162 15.16 -12.37 9.05
CA SER A 162 15.79 -13.69 8.92
C SER A 162 14.80 -14.80 8.56
N GLU A 163 13.57 -14.72 9.07
CA GLU A 163 12.54 -15.75 8.92
C GLU A 163 11.60 -15.48 7.74
N ILE A 164 11.94 -14.57 6.83
CA ILE A 164 11.09 -14.32 5.66
C ILE A 164 10.96 -15.59 4.82
N ARG A 165 9.72 -15.92 4.46
CA ARG A 165 9.42 -17.12 3.68
C ARG A 165 10.16 -17.08 2.33
N SER A 166 10.72 -18.21 1.90
CA SER A 166 11.51 -18.30 0.68
C SER A 166 10.72 -17.92 -0.59
N ASP A 167 9.41 -18.20 -0.60
CA ASP A 167 8.53 -17.87 -1.72
C ASP A 167 8.45 -16.36 -1.99
N TYR A 168 8.71 -15.52 -0.98
CA TYR A 168 8.81 -14.08 -1.19
C TYR A 168 9.87 -13.73 -2.24
N TYR A 169 11.06 -14.32 -2.17
CA TYR A 169 12.15 -14.03 -3.11
C TYR A 169 11.83 -14.52 -4.52
N GLU A 170 11.17 -15.69 -4.61
CA GLU A 170 10.73 -16.24 -5.89
C GLU A 170 9.69 -15.34 -6.55
N GLN A 171 8.71 -14.85 -5.78
CA GLN A 171 7.68 -13.96 -6.26
C GLN A 171 8.23 -12.56 -6.61
N LEU A 172 9.16 -12.04 -5.80
CA LEU A 172 9.81 -10.74 -6.01
C LEU A 172 10.59 -10.68 -7.33
N THR A 173 11.17 -11.82 -7.74
CA THR A 173 12.01 -11.95 -8.94
C THR A 173 11.28 -12.63 -10.11
N ASN A 174 9.95 -12.73 -10.02
CA ASN A 174 9.15 -13.48 -10.98
C ASN A 174 8.87 -12.73 -12.28
N GLU A 175 9.25 -11.46 -12.37
CA GLU A 175 9.16 -10.68 -13.61
C GLU A 175 10.53 -10.41 -14.19
N VAL A 176 10.59 -10.34 -15.52
CA VAL A 176 11.79 -9.96 -16.28
C VAL A 176 11.46 -8.88 -17.28
N LEU A 177 12.41 -7.99 -17.50
CA LEU A 177 12.31 -7.01 -18.56
C LEU A 177 12.61 -7.69 -19.91
N ALA A 178 11.61 -7.73 -20.80
CA ALA A 178 11.68 -8.45 -22.07
C ALA A 178 10.97 -7.69 -23.20
N PRO A 179 11.31 -7.92 -24.49
CA PRO A 179 10.66 -7.26 -25.61
C PRO A 179 9.16 -7.50 -25.65
N HIS A 180 8.38 -6.45 -25.90
CA HIS A 180 6.93 -6.51 -26.01
C HIS A 180 6.53 -7.35 -27.22
N ALA A 181 5.61 -8.31 -27.02
CA ALA A 181 5.24 -9.30 -28.03
C ALA A 181 4.79 -8.71 -29.38
N ARG A 182 4.10 -7.56 -29.35
CA ARG A 182 3.63 -6.86 -30.58
C ARG A 182 4.55 -5.73 -31.04
N ASN A 183 5.54 -5.36 -30.24
CA ASN A 183 6.46 -4.27 -30.57
C ASN A 183 7.83 -4.52 -29.93
N PRO A 184 8.70 -5.30 -30.59
CA PRO A 184 10.00 -5.70 -30.03
C PRO A 184 10.94 -4.53 -29.68
N SER A 185 10.72 -3.33 -30.23
CA SER A 185 11.50 -2.13 -29.87
C SER A 185 11.21 -1.63 -28.45
N LYS A 186 10.11 -2.07 -27.84
CA LYS A 186 9.71 -1.71 -26.49
C LYS A 186 10.04 -2.85 -25.53
N MET A 187 10.79 -2.55 -24.47
CA MET A 187 10.94 -3.43 -23.31
C MET A 187 9.76 -3.25 -22.36
N VAL A 188 9.21 -4.36 -21.84
CA VAL A 188 8.15 -4.40 -20.83
C VAL A 188 8.44 -5.48 -19.80
N TRP A 189 7.96 -5.27 -18.57
CA TRP A 189 8.04 -6.28 -17.53
C TRP A 189 7.05 -7.40 -17.81
N GLN A 190 7.54 -8.64 -17.86
CA GLN A 190 6.76 -9.83 -18.18
C GLN A 190 6.90 -10.85 -17.05
N LYS A 191 5.76 -11.33 -16.58
CA LYS A 191 5.66 -12.41 -15.59
C LYS A 191 6.10 -13.73 -16.21
N LYS A 192 6.97 -14.46 -15.50
CA LYS A 192 7.32 -15.84 -15.87
C LYS A 192 6.10 -16.73 -15.59
N ALA A 193 5.74 -17.56 -16.56
CA ALA A 193 4.59 -18.45 -16.46
C ALA A 193 4.74 -19.44 -15.28
N GLY A 194 3.60 -19.81 -14.68
CA GLY A 194 3.53 -20.87 -13.66
C GLY A 194 3.96 -20.45 -12.25
N ARG A 195 4.24 -19.17 -12.00
CA ARG A 195 4.64 -18.67 -10.67
C ARG A 195 3.82 -17.47 -10.24
N ARG A 196 3.69 -17.31 -8.92
CA ARG A 196 3.10 -16.14 -8.24
C ARG A 196 4.01 -14.91 -8.34
N ASN A 197 3.47 -13.70 -8.33
CA ASN A 197 4.23 -12.43 -8.44
C ASN A 197 3.72 -11.35 -7.46
N GLU A 198 2.82 -11.72 -6.55
CA GLU A 198 2.12 -10.82 -5.64
C GLU A 198 3.11 -10.06 -4.74
N ALA A 199 4.23 -10.67 -4.36
CA ALA A 199 5.28 -9.98 -3.60
C ALA A 199 5.88 -8.77 -4.33
N LEU A 200 6.17 -8.89 -5.64
CA LEU A 200 6.71 -7.77 -6.43
C LEU A 200 5.68 -6.65 -6.56
N ASP A 201 4.42 -7.00 -6.80
CA ASP A 201 3.36 -6.00 -6.91
C ASP A 201 3.11 -5.30 -5.56
N CYS A 202 3.13 -6.04 -4.44
CA CYS A 202 3.10 -5.46 -3.09
C CYS A 202 4.27 -4.50 -2.83
N GLU A 203 5.49 -4.84 -3.25
CA GLU A 203 6.66 -3.97 -3.14
C GLU A 203 6.50 -2.66 -3.93
N VAL A 204 5.98 -2.75 -5.16
CA VAL A 204 5.64 -1.59 -5.99
C VAL A 204 4.63 -0.69 -5.28
N TYR A 205 3.60 -1.28 -4.66
CA TYR A 205 2.55 -0.53 -3.98
C TYR A 205 3.03 0.09 -2.66
N ALA A 206 3.86 -0.62 -1.90
CA ALA A 206 4.49 -0.09 -0.70
C ALA A 206 5.44 1.09 -1.01
N LEU A 207 6.15 1.01 -2.14
CA LEU A 207 6.97 2.10 -2.67
C LEU A 207 6.10 3.29 -3.12
N HIS A 208 4.98 3.05 -3.83
CA HIS A 208 4.01 4.11 -4.14
C HIS A 208 3.52 4.82 -2.87
N ALA A 209 3.17 4.06 -1.83
CA ALA A 209 2.78 4.60 -0.53
C ALA A 209 3.90 5.46 0.08
N ALA A 210 5.17 5.04 0.01
CA ALA A 210 6.31 5.82 0.48
C ALA A 210 6.49 7.12 -0.31
N ARG A 211 6.33 7.05 -1.64
CA ARG A 211 6.42 8.23 -2.52
C ARG A 211 5.30 9.23 -2.28
N SER A 212 4.12 8.80 -1.82
CA SER A 212 3.06 9.71 -1.36
C SER A 212 3.47 10.57 -0.16
N LEU A 213 4.34 10.03 0.70
CA LEU A 213 4.93 10.71 1.86
C LEU A 213 6.22 11.46 1.51
N LYS A 214 6.61 11.47 0.22
CA LYS A 214 7.84 12.12 -0.27
C LYS A 214 9.13 11.61 0.39
N THR A 215 9.19 10.35 0.82
CA THR A 215 10.37 9.76 1.48
C THR A 215 11.67 10.01 0.71
N HIS A 216 11.65 9.87 -0.61
CA HIS A 216 12.77 10.16 -1.52
C HIS A 216 13.24 11.62 -1.61
N LEU A 217 12.47 12.57 -1.08
CA LEU A 217 12.78 14.00 -1.09
C LEU A 217 13.07 14.53 0.31
N LEU A 218 12.91 13.70 1.35
CA LEU A 218 13.20 14.09 2.73
C LEU A 218 14.69 14.41 2.86
N ARG A 219 14.97 15.61 3.36
CA ARG A 219 16.31 16.10 3.67
C ARG A 219 16.75 15.58 5.04
N GLU A 220 18.05 15.60 5.30
CA GLU A 220 18.63 15.10 6.56
C GLU A 220 17.93 15.64 7.81
N HIS A 221 17.72 16.96 7.91
CA HIS A 221 17.04 17.55 9.07
C HIS A 221 15.56 17.11 9.22
N GLU A 222 14.88 16.74 8.13
CA GLU A 222 13.51 16.22 8.18
C GLU A 222 13.52 14.77 8.70
N TRP A 223 14.56 13.99 8.37
CA TRP A 223 14.80 12.68 8.97
C TRP A 223 15.15 12.77 10.46
N ASP A 224 15.99 13.73 10.84
CA ASP A 224 16.35 13.96 12.24
C ASP A 224 15.10 14.30 13.07
N GLN A 225 14.17 15.10 12.52
CA GLN A 225 12.90 15.40 13.17
C GLN A 225 12.02 14.16 13.36
N LEU A 226 11.92 13.29 12.36
CA LEU A 226 11.17 12.04 12.46
C LEU A 226 11.78 11.11 13.52
N GLU A 227 13.11 11.02 13.56
CA GLU A 227 13.82 10.23 14.56
C GLU A 227 13.61 10.79 15.98
N GLN A 228 13.67 12.11 16.16
CA GLN A 228 13.37 12.75 17.44
C GLN A 228 11.92 12.49 17.89
N GLN A 229 10.95 12.55 16.98
CA GLN A 229 9.55 12.24 17.28
C GLN A 229 9.36 10.79 17.74
N LEU A 230 10.15 9.85 17.20
CA LEU A 230 10.12 8.44 17.60
C LEU A 230 10.80 8.20 18.95
N LEU A 231 11.86 8.94 19.25
CA LEU A 231 12.67 8.77 20.47
C LEU A 231 12.12 9.52 21.68
N GLN A 232 11.28 10.55 21.49
CA GLN A 232 10.65 11.23 22.62
C GLN A 232 9.75 10.24 23.38
N PRO A 233 10.04 9.95 24.67
CA PRO A 233 9.10 9.23 25.50
C PRO A 233 7.83 10.06 25.54
N THR A 234 6.67 9.43 25.33
CA THR A 234 5.34 10.06 25.38
C THR A 234 5.07 10.62 26.78
N LEU A 235 5.70 11.73 27.14
CA LEU A 235 5.55 12.39 28.44
C LEU A 235 4.25 13.20 28.51
N PHE A 236 3.60 13.49 27.38
CA PHE A 236 2.33 14.20 27.32
C PHE A 236 1.43 13.78 26.15
N ASN A 237 1.41 12.50 25.77
CA ASN A 237 0.60 12.08 24.63
C ASN A 237 -0.53 11.11 25.00
N THR A 238 -1.52 11.62 25.72
CA THR A 238 -2.82 10.95 25.90
C THR A 238 -3.82 11.35 24.81
N GLU A 239 -3.52 12.29 23.89
CA GLU A 239 -4.50 12.75 22.88
C GLU A 239 -4.00 13.05 21.45
N GLN A 240 -2.73 12.80 21.10
CA GLN A 240 -2.33 12.65 19.70
C GLN A 240 -1.85 11.23 19.45
N ALA A 241 -2.80 10.30 19.52
CA ALA A 241 -2.62 9.01 18.91
C ALA A 241 -2.34 9.23 17.41
N VAL A 242 -1.17 8.82 16.95
CA VAL A 242 -0.95 8.56 15.52
C VAL A 242 -2.03 7.57 15.14
N THR A 243 -3.00 8.08 14.40
CA THR A 243 -4.39 7.67 14.63
C THR A 243 -4.60 6.17 14.37
N PRO A 244 -5.02 5.38 15.36
CA PRO A 244 -5.44 4.02 15.11
C PRO A 244 -6.66 4.05 14.18
N VAL A 245 -6.68 3.18 13.18
CA VAL A 245 -7.86 2.95 12.34
C VAL A 245 -9.04 2.63 13.27
N PRO A 246 -10.20 3.31 13.16
CA PRO A 246 -11.28 3.05 14.08
C PRO A 246 -11.82 1.65 13.81
N ARG A 247 -12.01 0.87 14.88
CA ARG A 247 -12.90 -0.28 14.82
C ARG A 247 -14.29 0.24 14.46
N LYS A 248 -14.89 -0.35 13.43
CA LYS A 248 -16.26 -0.03 12.98
C LYS A 248 -17.19 -0.08 14.19
N ALA A 249 -17.90 1.03 14.46
CA ALA A 249 -18.95 1.02 15.48
C ALA A 249 -20.07 0.09 15.02
N ASN A 250 -20.42 -0.90 15.84
CA ASN A 250 -21.58 -1.75 15.60
C ASN A 250 -22.81 -0.87 15.40
N ALA A 251 -23.54 -1.09 14.31
CA ALA A 251 -24.75 -0.36 14.00
C ALA A 251 -25.75 -0.52 15.15
N ARG A 252 -26.01 0.55 15.90
CA ARG A 252 -27.12 0.60 16.84
C ARG A 252 -28.41 0.50 16.04
N GLY A 253 -29.19 -0.55 16.29
CA GLY A 253 -30.47 -0.80 15.66
C GLY A 253 -31.38 0.42 15.74
N ARG A 254 -31.99 0.79 14.60
CA ARG A 254 -33.06 1.79 14.55
C ARG A 254 -34.29 1.22 15.27
N GLY A 255 -34.47 1.59 16.53
CA GLY A 255 -35.76 1.47 17.21
C GLY A 255 -36.72 2.52 16.67
N THR A 256 -37.58 2.14 15.73
CA THR A 256 -38.70 2.98 15.30
C THR A 256 -39.78 2.93 16.38
N ARG A 257 -39.97 4.06 17.08
CA ARG A 257 -41.06 4.29 18.03
C ARG A 257 -42.41 4.17 17.33
N SER A 258 -43.30 3.36 17.90
CA SER A 258 -44.73 3.37 17.62
C SER A 258 -45.33 4.73 17.99
N ARG A 259 -46.10 5.32 17.08
CA ARG A 259 -46.99 6.44 17.38
C ARG A 259 -48.34 5.87 17.83
N ALA A 260 -48.61 5.97 19.13
CA ALA A 260 -49.97 5.93 19.68
C ALA A 260 -50.53 7.37 19.61
N GLY A 261 -51.81 7.48 19.27
CA GLY A 261 -52.51 8.74 19.00
C GLY A 261 -52.78 9.61 20.22
N TYR A 262 -53.30 10.81 19.97
CA TYR A 262 -54.69 11.20 20.21
C TYR A 262 -55.06 12.31 19.21
#